data_AF-A0AAJ1H6Q0-F1
#
_entry.id   AF-A0AAJ1H6Q0-F1
#
_cell.length_a   1.000
_cell.length_b   1.000
_cell.length_c   1.000
_cell.angle_alpha   90.00
_cell.angle_beta   90.00
_cell.angle_gamma   90.00
#
_symmetry.space_group_name_H-M   'P 1'
#
loop_
_entity.id
_entity.type
_entity.pdbx_description
1 polymer ?
#
loop_
_entity_poly.entity_id
_entity_poly.type
_entity_poly.pdbx_seq_one_letter_code
_entity_poly.pdbx_strand_id
1 'polypeptide(L)'
;MTAAAPPLVFVAVLVGAVLPVVPLVGRVARIAATIVHEVGHCVVVVPFGGRIDRIDLHADGSGEAWVRLGRVPAAIRWLVRVLNLFAGYSAPLWAGVLLVSGVLQGSRWLPVVVLAVVGLLALAFVRNWFGLLVVLGFDALALWVAVRPSEATVLVVAAVGTAFVVDGLRSLVHVARWLLTGARVQTDFHIAAAEMRVPAVLWFVLFVAVNGVAVWLAREPLLATWDTVAAGVRTLF
;
A
#
# COMPACT_ATOMS: atom_id res chain seq x y z
N MET A 1 -14.44 -13.38 10.04
CA MET A 1 -13.40 -13.36 11.09
C MET A 1 -14.10 -13.51 12.43
N THR A 2 -13.43 -13.97 13.49
CA THR A 2 -14.00 -13.82 14.84
C THR A 2 -14.12 -12.34 15.15
N ALA A 3 -15.28 -11.87 15.61
CA ALA A 3 -15.47 -10.45 15.93
C ALA A 3 -14.54 -10.06 17.09
N ALA A 4 -13.73 -9.03 16.91
CA ALA A 4 -12.95 -8.40 17.97
C ALA A 4 -13.81 -7.33 18.66
N ALA A 5 -13.57 -7.06 19.94
CA ALA A 5 -14.26 -5.97 20.62
C ALA A 5 -13.93 -4.62 19.94
N PRO A 6 -14.91 -3.73 19.69
CA PRO A 6 -14.67 -2.43 19.05
C PRO A 6 -13.55 -1.58 19.69
N PRO A 7 -13.37 -1.54 21.02
CA PRO A 7 -12.25 -0.82 21.65
C PRO A 7 -10.88 -1.37 21.27
N LEU A 8 -10.75 -2.69 21.13
CA LEU A 8 -9.47 -3.33 20.78
C LEU A 8 -9.07 -3.03 19.34
N VAL A 9 -10.04 -3.03 18.41
CA VAL A 9 -9.81 -2.63 17.02
C VAL A 9 -9.36 -1.18 16.95
N PHE A 10 -9.98 -0.29 17.73
CA PHE A 10 -9.55 1.10 17.83
C PHE A 10 -8.10 1.24 18.32
N VAL A 11 -7.73 0.53 19.38
CA VAL A 11 -6.33 0.49 19.86
C VAL A 11 -5.39 -0.04 18.78
N ALA A 12 -5.77 -1.09 18.06
CA ALA A 12 -4.95 -1.62 16.96
C ALA A 12 -4.75 -0.61 15.83
N VAL A 13 -5.79 0.16 15.48
CA VAL A 13 -5.69 1.26 14.51
C VAL A 13 -4.73 2.34 15.00
N LEU A 14 -4.81 2.75 16.27
CA LEU A 14 -3.88 3.74 16.84
C LEU A 14 -2.43 3.23 16.83
N VAL A 15 -2.23 1.97 17.23
CA VAL A 15 -0.90 1.32 17.16
C VAL A 15 -0.40 1.34 15.72
N GLY A 16 -1.22 0.91 14.76
CA GLY A 16 -0.92 0.93 13.34
C GLY A 16 -0.53 2.31 12.82
N ALA A 17 -1.23 3.36 13.27
CA ALA A 17 -0.94 4.73 12.88
C ALA A 17 0.42 5.23 13.42
N VAL A 18 0.84 4.75 14.59
CA VAL A 18 2.12 5.13 15.21
C VAL A 18 3.28 4.28 14.67
N LEU A 19 3.04 3.05 14.21
CA LEU A 19 4.11 2.13 13.76
C LEU A 19 5.11 2.78 12.79
N PRO A 20 4.72 3.42 11.67
CA PRO A 20 5.67 3.95 10.68
C PRO A 20 6.56 5.10 11.19
N VAL A 21 6.17 5.76 12.29
CA VAL A 21 6.92 6.90 12.85
C VAL A 21 7.89 6.48 13.95
N VAL A 22 7.75 5.27 14.52
CA VAL A 22 8.68 4.75 15.53
C VAL A 22 10.03 4.40 14.87
N PRO A 23 11.20 4.82 15.40
CA PRO A 23 12.48 4.66 14.71
C PRO A 23 12.86 3.22 14.36
N LEU A 24 12.75 2.28 15.32
CA LEU A 24 13.16 0.88 15.14
C LEU A 24 12.08 0.07 14.41
N VAL A 25 10.87 0.04 14.98
CA VAL A 25 9.75 -0.74 14.44
C VAL A 25 9.23 -0.14 13.12
N GLY A 26 9.21 1.18 13.02
CA GLY A 26 8.76 1.87 11.82
C GLY A 26 9.68 1.68 10.63
N ARG A 27 10.94 1.25 10.81
CA ARG A 27 11.77 0.84 9.68
C ARG A 27 11.12 -0.32 8.95
N VAL A 28 10.74 -1.37 9.68
CA VAL A 28 10.08 -2.55 9.10
C VAL A 28 8.75 -2.18 8.47
N ALA A 29 7.94 -1.35 9.13
CA ALA A 29 6.67 -0.87 8.57
C ALA A 29 6.85 -0.08 7.26
N ARG A 30 7.88 0.76 7.18
CA ARG A 30 8.23 1.48 5.95
C ARG A 30 8.65 0.54 4.83
N ILE A 31 9.51 -0.43 5.12
CA ILE A 31 9.94 -1.42 4.12
C ILE A 31 8.76 -2.25 3.63
N ALA A 32 7.86 -2.63 4.55
CA ALA A 32 6.63 -3.31 4.22
C ALA A 32 5.78 -2.47 3.25
N ALA A 33 5.64 -1.17 3.48
CA ALA A 33 4.97 -0.25 2.56
C ALA A 33 5.73 -0.09 1.23
N THR A 34 7.06 -0.02 1.23
CA THR A 34 7.90 -0.01 0.02
C THR A 34 7.67 -1.27 -0.81
N ILE A 35 7.60 -2.45 -0.20
CA ILE A 35 7.27 -3.70 -0.92
C ILE A 35 5.92 -3.58 -1.61
N VAL A 36 4.90 -3.09 -0.90
CA VAL A 36 3.57 -2.90 -1.48
C VAL A 36 3.60 -1.88 -2.62
N HIS A 37 4.41 -0.82 -2.50
CA HIS A 37 4.65 0.16 -3.57
C HIS A 37 5.22 -0.52 -4.82
N GLU A 38 6.31 -1.27 -4.69
CA GLU A 38 6.93 -1.98 -5.83
C GLU A 38 5.99 -3.03 -6.45
N VAL A 39 5.21 -3.73 -5.62
CA VAL A 39 4.18 -4.65 -6.10
C VAL A 39 3.06 -3.91 -6.82
N GLY A 40 2.75 -2.67 -6.46
CA GLY A 40 1.79 -1.82 -7.17
C GLY A 40 2.09 -1.68 -8.65
N HIS A 41 3.35 -1.39 -8.99
CA HIS A 41 3.82 -1.35 -10.38
C HIS A 41 3.57 -2.68 -11.10
N CYS A 42 3.88 -3.78 -10.42
CA CYS A 42 3.74 -5.13 -10.93
C CYS A 42 2.28 -5.48 -11.27
N VAL A 43 1.35 -5.16 -10.35
CA VAL A 43 -0.09 -5.43 -10.48
C VAL A 43 -0.67 -4.78 -11.73
N VAL A 44 -0.22 -3.57 -12.09
CA VAL A 44 -0.72 -2.89 -13.29
C VAL A 44 -0.10 -3.45 -14.56
N VAL A 45 1.19 -3.78 -14.58
CA VAL A 45 1.88 -4.07 -15.86
C VAL A 45 1.69 -5.51 -16.34
N VAL A 46 1.64 -6.48 -15.42
CA VAL A 46 1.54 -7.91 -15.78
C VAL A 46 0.27 -8.26 -16.57
N PRO A 47 -0.93 -7.77 -16.21
CA PRO A 47 -2.16 -8.08 -16.94
C PRO A 47 -2.15 -7.66 -18.42
N PHE A 48 -1.38 -6.63 -18.77
CA PHE A 48 -1.27 -6.15 -20.15
C PHE A 48 -0.08 -6.78 -20.92
N GLY A 49 0.52 -7.84 -20.38
CA GLY A 49 1.60 -8.59 -21.01
C GLY A 49 3.00 -8.05 -20.75
N GLY A 50 3.14 -7.02 -19.91
CA GLY A 50 4.46 -6.56 -19.47
C GLY A 50 5.14 -7.56 -18.53
N ARG A 51 6.45 -7.38 -18.33
CA ARG A 51 7.30 -8.31 -17.58
C ARG A 51 7.95 -7.60 -16.40
N ILE A 52 8.13 -8.34 -15.32
CA ILE A 52 8.90 -7.91 -14.16
C ILE A 52 10.18 -8.74 -14.15
N ASP A 53 11.31 -8.05 -14.00
CA ASP A 53 12.61 -8.71 -13.97
C ASP A 53 13.01 -9.02 -12.53
N ARG A 54 12.88 -8.02 -11.66
CA ARG A 54 13.31 -8.10 -10.27
C ARG A 54 12.73 -6.94 -9.44
N ILE A 55 12.54 -7.19 -8.15
CA ILE A 55 12.33 -6.17 -7.12
C ILE A 55 13.53 -6.21 -6.18
N ASP A 56 14.28 -5.11 -6.13
CA ASP A 56 15.38 -4.94 -5.18
C ASP A 56 14.94 -4.00 -4.05
N LEU A 57 15.26 -4.36 -2.82
CA LEU A 57 14.96 -3.58 -1.62
C LEU A 57 16.25 -3.35 -0.86
N HIS A 58 16.39 -2.14 -0.35
CA HIS A 58 17.60 -1.67 0.28
C HIS A 58 17.31 -1.40 1.77
N ALA A 59 18.34 -1.52 2.61
CA ALA A 59 18.19 -1.38 4.05
C ALA A 59 17.83 0.05 4.51
N ASP A 60 18.03 1.05 3.63
CA ASP A 60 17.61 2.43 3.83
C ASP A 60 16.09 2.64 3.61
N GLY A 61 15.38 1.61 3.14
CA GLY A 61 13.95 1.63 2.87
C GLY A 61 13.58 1.94 1.42
N SER A 62 14.57 2.16 0.55
CA SER A 62 14.33 2.32 -0.89
C SER A 62 14.07 0.98 -1.59
N GLY A 63 13.27 1.02 -2.64
CA GLY A 63 12.91 -0.11 -3.48
C GLY A 63 13.04 0.28 -4.95
N GLU A 64 13.27 -0.72 -5.80
CA GLU A 64 13.22 -0.54 -7.24
C GLU A 64 12.64 -1.80 -7.92
N ALA A 65 11.50 -1.63 -8.59
CA ALA A 65 10.91 -2.62 -9.47
C ALA A 65 11.35 -2.42 -10.92
N TRP A 66 12.06 -3.42 -11.46
CA TRP A 66 12.49 -3.43 -12.85
C TRP A 66 11.39 -3.99 -13.74
N VAL A 67 10.70 -3.10 -14.45
CA VAL A 67 9.52 -3.44 -15.25
C VAL A 67 9.74 -3.16 -16.74
N ARG A 68 9.40 -4.13 -17.59
CA ARG A 68 9.50 -4.06 -19.06
C ARG A 68 8.14 -4.06 -19.72
N LEU A 69 7.82 -2.97 -20.43
CA LEU A 69 6.55 -2.82 -21.16
C LEU A 69 6.65 -3.24 -22.65
N GLY A 70 7.76 -3.82 -23.11
CA GLY A 70 7.99 -4.10 -24.54
C GLY A 70 6.94 -5.02 -25.19
N ARG A 71 6.29 -5.88 -24.40
CA ARG A 71 5.22 -6.79 -24.84
C ARG A 71 3.80 -6.23 -24.67
N VAL A 72 3.67 -5.07 -24.02
CA VAL A 72 2.38 -4.38 -23.92
C VAL A 72 2.01 -3.85 -25.31
N PRO A 73 0.77 -4.08 -25.79
CA PRO A 73 0.32 -3.61 -27.09
C PRO A 73 0.55 -2.11 -27.26
N ALA A 74 1.09 -1.69 -28.41
CA ALA A 74 1.54 -0.33 -28.63
C ALA A 74 0.43 0.71 -28.42
N ALA A 75 -0.81 0.39 -28.81
CA ALA A 75 -1.97 1.29 -28.70
C ALA A 75 -2.31 1.70 -27.25
N ILE A 76 -2.06 0.81 -26.27
CA ILE A 76 -2.38 1.06 -24.85
C ILE A 76 -1.14 1.29 -23.98
N ARG A 77 0.06 1.14 -24.54
CA ARG A 77 1.32 1.16 -23.78
C ARG A 77 1.51 2.42 -22.97
N TRP A 78 1.17 3.58 -23.54
CA TRP A 78 1.29 4.88 -22.86
C TRP A 78 0.37 4.93 -21.63
N LEU A 79 -0.87 4.45 -21.75
CA LEU A 79 -1.85 4.44 -20.66
C LEU A 79 -1.39 3.49 -19.55
N VAL A 80 -0.96 2.28 -19.92
CA VAL A 80 -0.41 1.31 -18.96
C VAL A 80 0.82 1.89 -18.25
N ARG A 81 1.67 2.67 -18.93
CA ARG A 81 2.82 3.33 -18.32
C ARG A 81 2.41 4.39 -17.31
N VAL A 82 1.42 5.23 -17.62
CA VAL A 82 0.88 6.22 -16.67
C VAL A 82 0.27 5.53 -15.45
N LEU A 83 -0.58 4.52 -15.68
CA LEU A 83 -1.19 3.75 -14.60
C LEU A 83 -0.15 3.07 -13.73
N ASN A 84 0.91 2.51 -14.34
CA ASN A 84 2.02 1.91 -13.63
C ASN A 84 2.70 2.93 -12.69
N LEU A 85 3.02 4.12 -13.20
CA LEU A 85 3.67 5.17 -12.40
C LEU A 85 2.77 5.71 -11.28
N PHE A 86 1.44 5.64 -11.44
CA PHE A 86 0.52 5.97 -10.35
C PHE A 86 0.36 4.81 -9.36
N ALA A 87 0.48 3.56 -9.81
CA ALA A 87 0.21 2.39 -9.00
C ALA A 87 1.13 2.26 -7.79
N GLY A 88 2.40 2.68 -7.91
CA GLY A 88 3.36 2.65 -6.80
C GLY A 88 2.83 3.37 -5.56
N TYR A 89 2.53 4.66 -5.68
CA TYR A 89 2.00 5.45 -4.57
C TYR A 89 0.56 5.09 -4.18
N SER A 90 -0.24 4.55 -5.11
CA SER A 90 -1.60 4.10 -4.82
C SER A 90 -1.63 2.79 -4.01
N ALA A 91 -0.72 1.85 -4.24
CA ALA A 91 -0.86 0.49 -3.74
C ALA A 91 -0.84 0.38 -2.20
N PRO A 92 0.06 1.05 -1.44
CA PRO A 92 0.03 1.01 0.02
C PRO A 92 -1.27 1.58 0.59
N LEU A 93 -1.77 2.68 0.01
CA LEU A 93 -3.02 3.31 0.45
C LEU A 93 -4.21 2.36 0.27
N TRP A 94 -4.38 1.80 -0.93
CA TRP A 94 -5.49 0.90 -1.22
C TRP A 94 -5.38 -0.43 -0.48
N ALA A 95 -4.18 -1.01 -0.39
CA ALA A 95 -3.97 -2.22 0.42
C ALA A 95 -4.35 -1.96 1.88
N GLY A 96 -3.90 -0.84 2.46
CA GLY A 96 -4.23 -0.46 3.82
C GLY A 96 -5.73 -0.28 4.06
N VAL A 97 -6.41 0.48 3.17
CA VAL A 97 -7.86 0.67 3.23
C VAL A 97 -8.60 -0.67 3.13
N LEU A 98 -8.25 -1.53 2.18
CA LEU A 98 -8.92 -2.82 1.99
C LEU A 98 -8.72 -3.77 3.18
N LEU A 99 -7.54 -3.76 3.82
CA LEU A 99 -7.28 -4.54 5.03
C LEU A 99 -8.16 -4.08 6.19
N VAL A 100 -8.20 -2.76 6.45
CA VAL A 100 -9.01 -2.18 7.53
C VAL A 100 -10.50 -2.38 7.26
N SER A 101 -10.97 -2.11 6.05
CA SER A 101 -12.36 -2.35 5.66
C SER A 101 -12.75 -3.82 5.77
N GLY A 102 -11.85 -4.74 5.39
CA GLY A 102 -12.06 -6.18 5.55
C GLY A 102 -12.25 -6.59 7.01
N VAL A 103 -11.43 -6.05 7.91
CA VAL A 103 -11.57 -6.23 9.37
C VAL A 103 -12.92 -5.74 9.86
N LEU A 104 -13.30 -4.51 9.51
CA LEU A 104 -14.50 -3.86 10.03
C LEU A 104 -15.80 -4.49 9.50
N GLN A 105 -15.77 -4.99 8.27
CA GLN A 105 -16.88 -5.75 7.68
C GLN A 105 -16.91 -7.22 8.16
N GLY A 106 -15.95 -7.64 9.00
CA GLY A 106 -15.80 -9.03 9.44
C GLY A 106 -15.40 -10.01 8.33
N SER A 107 -14.99 -9.49 7.16
CA SER A 107 -14.61 -10.27 5.99
C SER A 107 -13.29 -10.98 6.22
N ARG A 108 -13.32 -12.31 6.24
CA ARG A 108 -12.10 -13.13 6.31
C ARG A 108 -11.29 -13.07 5.02
N TRP A 109 -11.98 -13.10 3.87
CA TRP A 109 -11.33 -13.32 2.59
C TRP A 109 -10.71 -12.05 2.01
N LEU A 110 -11.28 -10.87 2.29
CA LEU A 110 -10.72 -9.63 1.74
C LEU A 110 -9.28 -9.39 2.22
N PRO A 111 -8.96 -9.44 3.53
CA PRO A 111 -7.58 -9.31 3.97
C PRO A 111 -6.66 -10.42 3.47
N VAL A 112 -7.15 -11.66 3.41
CA VAL A 112 -6.37 -12.80 2.91
C VAL A 112 -5.98 -12.58 1.45
N VAL A 113 -6.92 -12.16 0.59
CA VAL A 113 -6.65 -11.90 -0.83
C VAL A 113 -5.67 -10.75 -0.99
N VAL A 114 -5.85 -9.64 -0.26
CA VAL A 114 -4.93 -8.50 -0.34
C VAL A 114 -3.52 -8.90 0.07
N LEU A 115 -3.35 -9.55 1.23
CA LEU A 115 -2.05 -9.99 1.71
C LEU A 115 -1.42 -11.04 0.79
N ALA A 116 -2.21 -11.99 0.27
CA ALA A 116 -1.72 -13.02 -0.64
C ALA A 116 -1.29 -12.46 -2.00
N VAL A 117 -2.04 -11.51 -2.57
CA VAL A 117 -1.63 -10.87 -3.83
C VAL A 117 -0.32 -10.11 -3.64
N VAL A 118 -0.19 -9.34 -2.55
CA VAL A 118 1.05 -8.64 -2.22
C VAL A 118 2.19 -9.62 -2.00
N GLY A 119 1.99 -10.60 -1.12
CA GLY A 119 2.99 -11.57 -0.70
C GLY A 119 3.46 -12.47 -1.83
N LEU A 120 2.56 -13.06 -2.61
CA LEU A 120 2.92 -13.94 -3.73
C LEU A 120 3.66 -13.20 -4.86
N LEU A 121 3.22 -11.98 -5.21
CA LEU A 121 3.93 -11.17 -6.20
C LEU A 121 5.30 -10.77 -5.67
N ALA A 122 5.39 -10.32 -4.42
CA ALA A 122 6.66 -9.99 -3.82
C ALA A 122 7.57 -11.22 -3.74
N LEU A 123 7.08 -12.40 -3.36
CA LEU A 123 7.86 -13.64 -3.29
C LEU A 123 8.40 -14.04 -4.67
N ALA A 124 7.60 -13.83 -5.71
CA ALA A 124 7.98 -14.14 -7.08
C ALA A 124 9.14 -13.27 -7.59
N PHE A 125 9.26 -12.00 -7.16
CA PHE A 125 10.17 -11.03 -7.78
C PHE A 125 11.20 -10.40 -6.83
N VAL A 126 10.99 -10.45 -5.52
CA VAL A 126 11.97 -10.00 -4.52
C VAL A 126 13.13 -10.99 -4.50
N ARG A 127 14.34 -10.46 -4.62
CA ARG A 127 15.57 -11.27 -4.71
C ARG A 127 16.61 -10.95 -3.63
N ASN A 128 16.24 -10.16 -2.62
CA ASN A 128 17.10 -9.86 -1.49
C ASN A 128 16.57 -10.53 -0.21
N TRP A 129 17.47 -11.05 0.63
CA TRP A 129 17.12 -11.80 1.85
C TRP A 129 16.24 -11.02 2.81
N PHE A 130 16.53 -9.73 2.97
CA PHE A 130 15.84 -8.89 3.91
C PHE A 130 14.38 -8.65 3.51
N GLY A 131 14.13 -8.35 2.24
CA GLY A 131 12.80 -8.27 1.66
C GLY A 131 12.06 -9.59 1.76
N LEU A 132 12.73 -10.72 1.49
CA LEU A 132 12.13 -12.05 1.65
C LEU A 132 11.60 -12.28 3.07
N LEU A 133 12.31 -11.84 4.13
CA LEU A 133 11.80 -11.96 5.50
C LEU A 133 10.48 -11.19 5.72
N VAL A 134 10.38 -9.98 5.17
CA VAL A 134 9.16 -9.16 5.28
C VAL A 134 8.03 -9.78 4.46
N VAL A 135 8.33 -10.29 3.26
CA VAL A 135 7.37 -11.00 2.40
C VAL A 135 6.81 -12.24 3.08
N LEU A 136 7.68 -13.07 3.67
CA LEU A 136 7.26 -14.23 4.46
C LEU A 136 6.35 -13.82 5.62
N GLY A 137 6.55 -12.64 6.20
CA GLY A 137 5.65 -12.07 7.20
C GLY A 137 4.23 -11.82 6.66
N PHE A 138 4.10 -11.26 5.45
CA PHE A 138 2.79 -11.09 4.80
C PHE A 138 2.12 -12.43 4.49
N ASP A 139 2.86 -13.37 3.92
CA ASP A 139 2.32 -14.69 3.57
C ASP A 139 1.93 -15.48 4.82
N ALA A 140 2.72 -15.40 5.88
CA ALA A 140 2.41 -16.01 7.18
C ALA A 140 1.16 -15.38 7.79
N LEU A 141 1.00 -14.05 7.74
CA LEU A 141 -0.20 -13.37 8.22
C LEU A 141 -1.42 -13.75 7.39
N ALA A 142 -1.29 -13.80 6.06
CA ALA A 142 -2.36 -14.23 5.16
C ALA A 142 -2.80 -15.65 5.49
N LEU A 143 -1.85 -16.58 5.65
CA LEU A 143 -2.11 -17.97 6.01
C LEU A 143 -2.73 -18.09 7.40
N TRP A 144 -2.27 -17.31 8.38
CA TRP A 144 -2.82 -17.32 9.73
C TRP A 144 -4.29 -16.90 9.74
N VAL A 145 -4.63 -15.79 9.07
CA VAL A 145 -6.02 -15.34 8.88
C VAL A 145 -6.83 -16.40 8.11
N ALA A 146 -6.23 -17.00 7.08
CA ALA A 146 -6.87 -17.97 6.21
C ALA A 146 -7.07 -19.35 6.84
N VAL A 147 -6.34 -19.75 7.88
CA VAL A 147 -6.46 -21.09 8.49
C VAL A 147 -7.03 -21.02 9.91
N ARG A 148 -6.62 -20.03 10.70
CA ARG A 148 -7.04 -19.85 12.10
C ARG A 148 -7.45 -18.41 12.40
N PRO A 149 -8.59 -17.95 11.84
CA PRO A 149 -9.09 -16.62 12.15
C PRO A 149 -9.34 -16.49 13.66
N SER A 150 -8.79 -15.45 14.26
CA SER A 150 -8.85 -15.16 15.70
C SER A 150 -8.91 -13.65 15.95
N GLU A 151 -9.28 -13.22 17.16
CA GLU A 151 -9.24 -11.80 17.53
C GLU A 151 -7.84 -11.21 17.29
N ALA A 152 -6.79 -11.94 17.64
CA ALA A 152 -5.41 -11.52 17.38
C ALA A 152 -5.17 -11.23 15.88
N THR A 153 -5.63 -12.09 14.97
CA THR A 153 -5.50 -11.82 13.52
C THR A 153 -6.23 -10.56 13.08
N VAL A 154 -7.38 -10.26 13.68
CA VAL A 154 -8.15 -9.03 13.40
C VAL A 154 -7.35 -7.80 13.80
N LEU A 155 -6.78 -7.81 15.01
CA LEU A 155 -5.99 -6.70 15.53
C LEU A 155 -4.71 -6.48 14.72
N VAL A 156 -3.97 -7.56 14.38
CA VAL A 156 -2.76 -7.44 13.57
C VAL A 156 -3.08 -6.90 12.18
N VAL A 157 -4.12 -7.41 11.51
CA VAL A 157 -4.53 -6.92 10.18
C VAL A 157 -4.96 -5.46 10.23
N ALA A 158 -5.70 -5.05 11.26
CA ALA A 158 -6.07 -3.64 11.44
C ALA A 158 -4.83 -2.75 11.59
N ALA A 159 -3.89 -3.14 12.45
CA ALA A 159 -2.65 -2.38 12.67
C ALA A 159 -1.78 -2.30 11.40
N VAL A 160 -1.60 -3.41 10.67
CA VAL A 160 -0.85 -3.44 9.40
C VAL A 160 -1.54 -2.58 8.35
N GLY A 161 -2.86 -2.71 8.21
CA GLY A 161 -3.65 -1.92 7.27
C GLY A 161 -3.52 -0.42 7.54
N THR A 162 -3.67 0.01 8.80
CA THR A 162 -3.48 1.42 9.18
C THR A 162 -2.03 1.89 8.97
N ALA A 163 -1.03 1.06 9.26
CA ALA A 163 0.37 1.40 9.03
C ALA A 163 0.64 1.70 7.54
N PHE A 164 0.05 0.94 6.61
CA PHE A 164 0.15 1.22 5.19
C PHE A 164 -0.52 2.51 4.76
N VAL A 165 -1.71 2.81 5.30
CA VAL A 165 -2.39 4.08 5.01
C VAL A 165 -1.53 5.25 5.47
N VAL A 166 -1.02 5.20 6.71
CA VAL A 166 -0.21 6.29 7.26
C VAL A 166 1.10 6.46 6.50
N ASP A 167 1.79 5.37 6.16
CA ASP A 167 3.05 5.47 5.43
C ASP A 167 2.86 5.90 3.97
N GLY A 168 1.77 5.46 3.33
CA GLY A 168 1.36 5.94 2.01
C GLY A 168 1.10 7.45 2.01
N LEU A 169 0.32 7.95 2.98
CA LEU A 169 0.04 9.39 3.12
C LEU A 169 1.33 10.18 3.40
N ARG A 170 2.18 9.66 4.29
CA ARG A 170 3.49 10.26 4.58
C ARG A 170 4.36 10.37 3.33
N SER A 171 4.36 9.34 2.49
CA SER A 171 5.11 9.32 1.22
C SER A 171 4.61 10.42 0.28
N LEU A 172 3.29 10.63 0.18
CA LEU A 172 2.74 11.74 -0.61
C LEU A 172 3.14 13.12 -0.06
N VAL A 173 3.20 13.29 1.27
CA VAL A 173 3.67 14.54 1.89
C VAL A 173 5.15 14.79 1.56
N HIS A 174 5.99 13.76 1.57
CA HIS A 174 7.38 13.88 1.16
C HIS A 174 7.54 14.24 -0.31
N VAL A 175 6.79 13.58 -1.19
CA VAL A 175 6.76 13.92 -2.63
C VAL A 175 6.33 15.37 -2.84
N ALA A 176 5.25 15.81 -2.20
CA ALA A 176 4.79 17.19 -2.29
C ALA A 176 5.89 18.17 -1.85
N ARG A 177 6.56 17.89 -0.71
CA ARG A 177 7.69 18.70 -0.23
C ARG A 177 8.83 18.73 -1.25
N TRP A 178 9.22 17.60 -1.81
CA TRP A 178 10.31 17.53 -2.79
C TRP A 178 9.97 18.30 -4.07
N LEU A 179 8.74 18.21 -4.55
CA LEU A 179 8.27 18.97 -5.71
C LEU A 179 8.26 20.49 -5.43
N LEU A 180 7.82 20.91 -4.24
CA LEU A 180 7.79 22.32 -3.84
C LEU A 180 9.18 22.91 -3.61
N THR A 181 10.12 22.12 -3.12
CA THR A 181 11.49 22.57 -2.82
C THR A 181 12.46 22.38 -3.99
N GLY A 182 12.03 21.72 -5.06
CA GLY A 182 12.91 21.38 -6.19
C GLY A 182 14.05 20.43 -5.79
N ALA A 183 13.81 19.54 -4.82
CA ALA A 183 14.80 18.60 -4.34
C ALA A 183 15.27 17.68 -5.48
N ARG A 184 16.57 17.36 -5.51
CA ARG A 184 17.16 16.44 -6.51
C ARG A 184 16.90 14.99 -6.14
N VAL A 185 15.65 14.57 -6.29
CA VAL A 185 15.18 13.20 -6.09
C VAL A 185 14.45 12.71 -7.34
N GLN A 186 14.49 11.41 -7.60
CA GLN A 186 13.70 10.81 -8.67
C GLN A 186 12.54 10.04 -8.05
N THR A 187 11.32 10.34 -8.49
CA THR A 187 10.08 9.64 -8.11
C THR A 187 9.32 9.27 -9.37
N ASP A 188 8.26 8.46 -9.25
CA ASP A 188 7.40 8.11 -10.38
C ASP A 188 6.87 9.32 -11.16
N PHE A 189 6.59 10.42 -10.46
CA PHE A 189 6.15 11.67 -11.08
C PHE A 189 7.26 12.35 -11.90
N HIS A 190 8.51 12.23 -11.47
CA HIS A 190 9.66 12.71 -12.24
C HIS A 190 9.92 11.81 -13.46
N ILE A 191 9.73 10.49 -13.33
CA ILE A 191 9.80 9.55 -14.45
C ILE A 191 8.69 9.87 -15.48
N ALA A 192 7.46 10.07 -15.01
CA ALA A 192 6.34 10.48 -15.86
C ALA A 192 6.64 11.81 -16.57
N ALA A 193 7.27 12.75 -15.86
CA ALA A 193 7.65 14.03 -16.45
C ALA A 193 8.70 13.91 -17.55
N ALA A 194 9.71 13.08 -17.33
CA ALA A 194 10.77 12.83 -18.32
C ALA A 194 10.22 12.11 -19.57
N GLU A 195 9.37 11.10 -19.38
CA GLU A 195 8.82 10.30 -20.49
C GLU A 195 7.73 11.02 -21.27
N MET A 196 6.83 11.73 -20.58
CA MET A 196 5.64 12.35 -21.19
C MET A 196 5.84 13.84 -21.48
N ARG A 197 6.98 14.44 -21.08
CA ARG A 197 7.33 15.85 -21.29
C ARG A 197 6.33 16.83 -20.67
N VAL A 198 5.76 16.47 -19.52
CA VAL A 198 4.82 17.29 -18.73
C VAL A 198 5.39 17.43 -17.31
N PRO A 199 5.39 18.62 -16.68
CA PRO A 199 5.96 18.81 -15.35
C PRO A 199 5.47 17.82 -14.29
N ALA A 200 6.38 17.35 -13.42
CA ALA A 200 6.08 16.36 -12.38
C ALA A 200 4.97 16.80 -11.41
N VAL A 201 4.86 18.11 -11.13
CA VAL A 201 3.78 18.70 -10.33
C VAL A 201 2.41 18.43 -10.93
N LEU A 202 2.25 18.50 -12.25
CA LEU A 202 0.97 18.24 -12.90
C LEU A 202 0.58 16.76 -12.79
N TRP A 203 1.54 15.84 -12.92
CA TRP A 203 1.30 14.42 -12.67
C TRP A 203 0.92 14.14 -11.23
N PHE A 204 1.57 14.79 -10.26
CA PHE A 204 1.22 14.65 -8.85
C PHE A 204 -0.18 15.19 -8.54
N VAL A 205 -0.55 16.36 -9.08
CA VAL A 205 -1.89 16.92 -8.91
C VAL A 205 -2.95 16.01 -9.55
N LEU A 206 -2.69 15.49 -10.75
CA LEU A 206 -3.59 14.54 -11.41
C LEU A 206 -3.76 13.26 -10.58
N PHE A 207 -2.66 12.73 -10.03
CA PHE A 207 -2.69 11.57 -9.15
C PHE A 207 -3.55 11.82 -7.90
N VAL A 208 -3.37 12.97 -7.24
CA VAL A 208 -4.16 13.35 -6.06
C VAL A 208 -5.63 13.52 -6.42
N ALA A 209 -5.93 14.14 -7.57
CA ALA A 209 -7.30 14.32 -8.03
C ALA A 209 -7.98 12.97 -8.31
N VAL A 210 -7.33 12.06 -9.05
CA VAL A 210 -7.90 10.74 -9.38
C VAL A 210 -8.12 9.89 -8.12
N ASN A 211 -7.11 9.80 -7.25
CA ASN A 211 -7.25 9.06 -5.99
C ASN A 211 -8.26 9.72 -5.05
N GLY A 212 -8.31 11.05 -5.01
CA GLY A 212 -9.28 11.80 -4.21
C GLY A 212 -10.72 11.53 -4.65
N VAL A 213 -10.97 11.48 -5.97
CA VAL A 213 -12.29 11.08 -6.52
C VAL A 213 -12.62 9.64 -6.12
N ALA A 214 -11.67 8.72 -6.23
CA ALA A 214 -11.88 7.33 -5.84
C ALA A 214 -12.22 7.19 -4.34
N VAL A 215 -11.52 7.93 -3.47
CA VAL A 215 -11.84 8.01 -2.03
C VAL A 215 -13.22 8.62 -1.79
N TRP A 216 -13.57 9.68 -2.51
CA TRP A 216 -14.88 10.34 -2.40
C TRP A 216 -16.03 9.42 -2.84
N LEU A 217 -15.82 8.60 -3.88
CA LEU A 217 -16.77 7.58 -4.30
C LEU A 217 -16.90 6.46 -3.25
N ALA A 218 -15.81 6.16 -2.53
CA ALA A 218 -15.78 5.21 -1.42
C ALA A 218 -16.22 5.81 -0.07
N ARG A 219 -16.79 7.03 -0.02
CA ARG A 219 -17.11 7.70 1.25
C ARG A 219 -18.07 6.91 2.16
N GLU A 220 -19.11 6.28 1.61
CA GLU A 220 -20.13 5.58 2.42
C GLU A 220 -19.51 4.44 3.25
N PRO A 221 -18.75 3.50 2.65
CA PRO A 221 -18.07 2.47 3.44
C PRO A 221 -16.98 3.04 4.37
N LEU A 222 -16.36 4.17 4.02
CA LEU A 222 -15.40 4.86 4.89
C LEU A 222 -16.07 5.53 6.09
N LEU A 223 -17.28 6.07 5.94
CA LEU A 223 -18.05 6.66 7.04
C LEU A 223 -18.54 5.58 8.01
N ALA A 224 -18.99 4.43 7.50
CA ALA A 224 -19.34 3.29 8.35
C ALA A 224 -18.12 2.80 9.18
N THR A 225 -16.93 2.87 8.59
CA THR A 225 -15.66 2.61 9.28
C THR A 225 -15.41 3.63 10.39
N TRP A 226 -15.63 4.92 10.11
CA TRP A 226 -15.48 6.00 11.08
C TRP A 226 -16.42 5.85 12.29
N ASP A 227 -17.68 5.49 12.07
CA ASP A 227 -18.64 5.32 13.16
C ASP A 227 -18.22 4.22 14.14
N THR A 228 -17.59 3.15 13.64
CA THR A 228 -17.04 2.07 14.46
C THR A 228 -15.87 2.57 15.32
N VAL A 229 -14.95 3.32 14.72
CA VAL A 229 -13.83 3.96 15.42
C VAL A 229 -14.33 4.91 16.50
N ALA A 230 -15.31 5.77 16.16
CA ALA A 230 -15.89 6.75 17.08
C ALA A 230 -16.65 6.08 18.23
N ALA A 231 -17.33 4.96 17.99
CA ALA A 231 -17.92 4.15 19.05
C ALA A 231 -16.86 3.58 20.00
N GLY A 232 -15.75 3.07 19.46
CA GLY A 232 -14.60 2.61 20.26
C GLY A 232 -14.02 3.72 21.14
N VAL A 233 -13.86 4.93 20.61
CA VAL A 233 -13.43 6.10 21.41
C VAL A 233 -14.39 6.38 22.55
N ARG A 234 -15.71 6.40 22.28
CA ARG A 234 -16.74 6.67 23.29
C ARG A 234 -16.78 5.63 24.40
N THR A 235 -16.33 4.40 24.15
CA THR A 235 -16.27 3.35 25.18
C THR A 235 -15.03 3.40 26.07
N LEU A 236 -14.04 4.23 25.74
CA LEU A 236 -12.80 4.37 26.50
C LEU A 236 -12.83 5.50 27.53
N PHE A 237 -13.87 6.35 27.50
CA PHE A 237 -14.08 7.50 28.40
C PHE A 237 -15.48 7.42 29.03
#